data_AF-A0A7S1DR43-F1
#
_entry.id   AF-A0A7S1DR43-F1
#
_cell.length_a   1.000
_cell.length_b   1.000
_cell.length_c   1.000
_cell.angle_alpha   90.00
_cell.angle_beta   90.00
_cell.angle_gamma   90.00
#
_symmetry.space_group_name_H-M   'P 1'
#
loop_
_entity.id
_entity.type
_entity.pdbx_description
1 polymer ?
#
loop_
_entity_poly.entity_id
_entity_poly.type
_entity_poly.pdbx_seq_one_letter_code
_entity_poly.pdbx_strand_id
1 'polypeptide(L)'
;FVDELIKACNLGVNKAKGQSKCKGPLSLSAELRSMERMAPLKNVIVPLQSLLTPCLPSNGRPDEAHNPFPAKAVTIKEFHDTIDVLQSLMTPVVVRIKGSDGVLYKFLCKPKDDLRKDSRMMDLNTLINRLLVKDPDARRRNLHIRTFSVVPLNENNGLVQWVNDTSVLRHILNDLYTRNQGPEVIKTTKIQEIYNTKTRPKGNLTLLELFQQELQPRFKPIFHKWFLETFKTPAKWVAARNCYVRATAIWSMVGYIVGLGDRHSENILFDATTGDCVHVDFSC
;
A
#
# COMPACT_ATOMS: atom_id res chain seq x y z
N PHE A 1 18.84 1.53 17.35
CA PHE A 1 18.21 1.11 16.07
C PHE A 1 16.88 1.82 15.83
N VAL A 2 15.88 1.66 16.71
CA VAL A 2 14.56 2.30 16.56
C VAL A 2 14.66 3.83 16.44
N ASP A 3 15.49 4.49 17.26
CA ASP A 3 15.67 5.95 17.17
C ASP A 3 16.19 6.42 15.81
N GLU A 4 17.07 5.64 15.18
CA GLU A 4 17.60 5.95 13.84
C GLU A 4 16.55 5.74 12.75
N LEU A 5 15.66 4.76 12.90
CA LEU A 5 14.50 4.61 12.03
C LEU A 5 13.53 5.79 12.17
N ILE A 6 13.29 6.26 13.40
CA ILE A 6 12.47 7.47 13.63
C ILE A 6 13.11 8.68 12.97
N LYS A 7 14.44 8.85 13.07
CA LYS A 7 15.15 9.91 12.34
C LYS A 7 14.97 9.76 10.82
N ALA A 8 15.04 8.54 10.30
CA ALA A 8 14.80 8.25 8.88
C ALA A 8 13.40 8.66 8.42
N CYS A 9 12.35 8.40 9.22
CA CYS A 9 10.98 8.86 8.93
C CYS A 9 10.90 10.38 8.75
N ASN A 10 11.65 11.12 9.55
CA ASN A 10 11.59 12.58 9.58
C ASN A 10 12.48 13.27 8.53
N LEU A 11 13.29 12.53 7.77
CA LEU A 11 14.18 13.11 6.75
C LEU A 11 13.43 13.89 5.67
N GLY A 12 12.28 13.39 5.21
CA GLY A 12 11.47 14.06 4.20
C GLY A 12 10.95 15.42 4.69
N VAL A 13 10.44 15.45 5.92
CA VAL A 13 9.96 16.68 6.58
C VAL A 13 11.12 17.66 6.79
N ASN A 14 12.29 17.18 7.20
CA ASN A 14 13.47 18.01 7.40
C ASN A 14 13.97 18.61 6.08
N LYS A 15 13.94 17.84 5.00
CA LYS A 15 14.26 18.34 3.65
C LYS A 15 13.28 19.41 3.19
N ALA A 16 11.97 19.21 3.41
CA ALA A 16 10.95 20.22 3.08
C ALA A 16 11.14 21.54 3.86
N LYS A 17 11.67 21.46 5.09
CA LYS A 17 12.01 22.63 5.93
C LYS A 17 13.38 23.26 5.64
N GLY A 18 14.14 22.75 4.66
CA GLY A 18 15.50 23.22 4.37
C GLY A 18 16.53 22.84 5.45
N GLN A 19 16.22 21.89 6.32
CA GLN A 19 17.08 21.41 7.42
C GLN A 19 17.90 20.15 7.05
N SER A 20 17.78 19.68 5.80
CA SER A 20 18.60 18.57 5.27
C SER A 20 19.99 19.05 4.90
N LYS A 21 21.00 18.20 5.14
CA LYS A 21 22.39 18.48 4.78
C LYS A 21 22.62 18.34 3.28
N CYS A 22 21.80 17.56 2.58
CA CYS A 22 21.89 17.32 1.16
C CYS A 22 21.04 18.29 0.33
N LYS A 23 21.66 18.99 -0.61
CA LYS A 23 20.94 19.80 -1.63
C LYS A 23 20.35 18.95 -2.78
N GLY A 24 20.76 17.68 -2.90
CA GLY A 24 20.37 16.72 -3.96
C GLY A 24 19.45 15.58 -3.50
N PRO A 25 19.42 14.41 -4.20
CA PRO A 25 18.74 13.22 -3.70
C PRO A 25 19.30 12.83 -2.31
N LEU A 26 18.42 12.38 -1.41
CA LEU A 26 18.83 12.02 -0.06
C LEU A 26 19.69 10.76 -0.08
N SER A 27 20.79 10.81 0.63
CA SER A 27 21.72 9.70 0.84
C SER A 27 21.73 9.33 2.32
N LEU A 28 21.56 8.04 2.61
CA LEU A 28 21.54 7.52 3.98
C LEU A 28 22.90 7.73 4.66
N SER A 29 24.00 7.50 3.95
CA SER A 29 25.36 7.72 4.45
C SER A 29 25.66 9.20 4.68
N ALA A 30 24.99 10.13 4.00
CA ALA A 30 25.15 11.56 4.26
C ALA A 30 24.35 12.05 5.49
N GLU A 31 23.11 11.59 5.62
CA GLU A 31 22.17 12.07 6.64
C GLU A 31 22.18 11.24 7.94
N LEU A 32 22.41 9.93 7.85
CA LEU A 32 22.28 8.94 8.94
C LEU A 32 23.45 7.93 8.97
N ARG A 33 24.70 8.41 9.06
CA ARG A 33 25.91 7.54 9.18
C ARG A 33 25.84 6.52 10.32
N SER A 34 25.21 6.88 11.43
CA SER A 34 24.96 6.01 12.57
C SER A 34 24.16 4.77 12.16
N MET A 35 23.16 4.94 11.30
CA MET A 35 22.31 3.86 10.81
C MET A 35 23.08 2.86 9.94
N GLU A 36 23.90 3.37 9.03
CA GLU A 36 24.73 2.53 8.16
C GLU A 36 25.76 1.73 8.98
N ARG A 37 26.45 2.38 9.93
CA ARG A 37 27.46 1.73 10.79
C ARG A 37 26.91 0.65 11.73
N MET A 38 25.60 0.65 12.00
CA MET A 38 24.97 -0.39 12.81
C MET A 38 24.82 -1.71 12.05
N ALA A 39 24.83 -1.70 10.71
CA ALA A 39 24.74 -2.91 9.92
C ALA A 39 26.13 -3.60 9.81
N PRO A 40 26.20 -4.94 9.79
CA PRO A 40 25.09 -5.89 9.81
C PRO A 40 24.51 -6.13 11.22
N LEU A 41 23.18 -6.16 11.33
CA LEU A 41 22.48 -6.46 12.58
C LEU A 41 22.09 -7.95 12.62
N LYS A 42 22.99 -8.79 13.12
CA LYS A 42 22.82 -10.25 13.13
C LYS A 42 21.63 -10.75 13.97
N ASN A 43 21.21 -9.97 14.97
CA ASN A 43 20.12 -10.33 15.89
C ASN A 43 18.83 -9.54 15.64
N VAL A 44 18.77 -8.74 14.57
CA VAL A 44 17.58 -7.95 14.22
C VAL A 44 17.04 -8.44 12.89
N ILE A 45 15.80 -8.92 12.92
CA ILE A 45 15.11 -9.40 11.72
C ILE A 45 14.62 -8.24 10.86
N VAL A 46 14.54 -8.46 9.55
CA VAL A 46 13.80 -7.55 8.66
C VAL A 46 12.31 -7.67 9.03
N PRO A 47 11.57 -6.57 9.27
CA PRO A 47 10.19 -6.63 9.72
C PRO A 47 9.23 -6.98 8.58
N LEU A 48 9.31 -8.22 8.08
CA LEU A 48 8.47 -8.76 7.02
C LEU A 48 7.18 -9.38 7.60
N GLN A 49 6.07 -9.27 6.88
CA GLN A 49 4.79 -9.81 7.36
C GLN A 49 4.86 -11.31 7.68
N SER A 50 5.57 -12.08 6.87
CA SER A 50 5.78 -13.51 7.05
C SER A 50 6.62 -13.88 8.27
N LEU A 51 7.43 -12.95 8.79
CA LEU A 51 8.27 -13.15 9.97
C LEU A 51 7.60 -12.63 11.25
N LEU A 52 6.70 -11.64 11.13
CA LEU A 52 5.96 -11.07 12.26
C LEU A 52 4.68 -11.85 12.59
N THR A 53 4.24 -12.73 11.69
CA THR A 53 3.04 -13.54 11.89
C THR A 53 3.40 -14.92 12.43
N PRO A 54 3.03 -15.27 13.67
CA PRO A 54 3.23 -16.62 14.18
C PRO A 54 2.31 -17.60 13.44
N CYS A 55 2.85 -18.75 13.07
CA CYS A 55 2.09 -19.90 12.60
C CYS A 55 1.54 -20.65 13.83
N LEU A 56 0.24 -20.92 13.85
CA LEU A 56 -0.37 -21.75 14.89
C LEU A 56 -0.26 -23.24 14.49
N PRO A 57 -0.19 -24.16 15.46
CA PRO A 57 -0.14 -25.59 15.17
C PRO A 57 -1.43 -26.05 14.46
N SER A 58 -1.30 -26.98 13.51
CA SER A 58 -2.39 -27.39 12.62
C SER A 58 -3.57 -28.04 13.34
N ASN A 59 -3.32 -28.67 14.49
CA ASN A 59 -4.32 -29.31 15.34
C ASN A 59 -5.00 -28.33 16.33
N GLY A 60 -4.54 -27.07 16.39
CA GLY A 60 -5.04 -26.05 17.32
C GLY A 60 -4.77 -26.35 18.79
N ARG A 61 -3.91 -27.34 19.09
CA ARG A 61 -3.54 -27.73 20.46
C ARG A 61 -2.14 -27.22 20.78
N PRO A 62 -1.84 -26.91 22.05
CA PRO A 62 -0.47 -26.60 22.46
C PRO A 62 0.46 -27.78 22.11
N ASP A 63 1.56 -27.48 21.44
CA ASP A 63 2.61 -28.42 21.10
C ASP A 63 3.96 -27.73 21.41
N GLU A 64 4.70 -28.26 22.38
CA GLU A 64 5.98 -27.70 22.82
C GLU A 64 7.08 -27.81 21.75
N ALA A 65 6.93 -28.73 20.80
CA ALA A 65 7.86 -28.88 19.68
C ALA A 65 7.52 -27.96 18.49
N HIS A 66 6.36 -27.31 18.51
CA HIS A 66 5.92 -26.44 17.42
C HIS A 66 6.70 -25.13 17.43
N ASN A 67 7.46 -24.87 16.36
CA ASN A 67 8.08 -23.57 16.15
C ASN A 67 7.08 -22.63 15.44
N PRO A 68 6.57 -21.57 16.11
CA PRO A 68 5.61 -20.66 15.51
C PRO A 68 6.24 -19.73 14.47
N PHE A 69 7.57 -19.61 14.41
CA PHE A 69 8.25 -18.73 13.47
C PHE A 69 9.06 -19.52 12.44
N PRO A 70 9.34 -18.94 11.26
CA PRO A 70 10.16 -19.61 10.26
C PRO A 70 11.55 -19.99 10.81
N ALA A 71 12.00 -21.21 10.49
CA ALA A 71 13.29 -21.74 10.99
C ALA A 71 14.51 -20.88 10.61
N LYS A 72 14.42 -20.12 9.52
CA LYS A 72 15.47 -19.20 9.07
C LYS A 72 14.89 -17.79 8.93
N ALA A 73 15.04 -16.98 9.98
CA ALA A 73 14.66 -15.58 9.94
C ALA A 73 15.66 -14.77 9.08
N VAL A 74 15.12 -13.85 8.27
CA VAL A 74 15.93 -12.93 7.48
C VAL A 74 16.34 -11.76 8.37
N THR A 75 17.64 -11.55 8.51
CA THR A 75 18.22 -10.48 9.36
C THR A 75 18.71 -9.32 8.53
N ILE A 76 18.89 -8.16 9.15
CA ILE A 76 19.30 -6.94 8.43
C ILE A 76 20.80 -7.02 8.12
N LYS A 77 21.15 -7.10 6.83
CA LYS A 77 22.54 -7.19 6.36
C LYS A 77 23.15 -5.82 6.09
N GLU A 78 22.48 -4.97 5.33
CA GLU A 78 22.92 -3.61 4.97
C GLU A 78 21.71 -2.71 4.70
N PHE A 79 21.91 -1.40 4.88
CA PHE A 79 20.95 -0.39 4.44
C PHE A 79 21.44 0.21 3.12
N HIS A 80 20.54 0.36 2.15
CA HIS A 80 20.91 0.96 0.88
C HIS A 80 21.01 2.48 1.02
N ASP A 81 21.97 3.08 0.31
CA ASP A 81 22.24 4.52 0.44
C ASP A 81 21.11 5.40 -0.14
N THR A 82 20.48 4.97 -1.23
CA THR A 82 19.43 5.73 -1.90
C THR A 82 18.13 5.80 -1.09
N ILE A 83 17.73 7.03 -0.76
CA ILE A 83 16.48 7.36 -0.10
C ILE A 83 15.59 8.18 -1.03
N ASP A 84 14.35 7.73 -1.24
CA ASP A 84 13.36 8.50 -2.00
C ASP A 84 12.40 9.24 -1.08
N VAL A 85 12.14 10.51 -1.37
CA VAL A 85 11.11 11.29 -0.70
C VAL A 85 9.93 11.42 -1.63
N LEU A 86 8.77 10.94 -1.20
CA LEU A 86 7.55 11.03 -1.99
C LEU A 86 6.95 12.43 -1.90
N GLN A 87 6.46 12.93 -3.02
CA GLN A 87 5.76 14.22 -3.09
C GLN A 87 4.32 14.05 -2.61
N SER A 88 4.10 14.18 -1.31
CA SER A 88 2.77 14.23 -0.69
C SER A 88 2.78 15.14 0.54
N LEU A 89 1.61 15.38 1.15
CA LEU A 89 1.45 16.30 2.28
C LEU A 89 2.39 15.99 3.45
N MET A 90 2.58 14.70 3.76
CA MET A 90 3.44 14.26 4.87
C MET A 90 4.88 13.96 4.45
N THR A 91 5.21 14.08 3.16
CA THR A 91 6.56 13.83 2.61
C THR A 91 7.20 12.52 3.10
N PRO A 92 6.50 11.37 3.00
CA PRO A 92 7.00 10.10 3.52
C PRO A 92 8.23 9.64 2.74
N VAL A 93 9.04 8.82 3.41
CA VAL A 93 10.38 8.46 2.96
C VAL A 93 10.44 6.97 2.64
N VAL A 94 10.98 6.58 1.49
CA VAL A 94 11.21 5.17 1.15
C VAL A 94 12.66 4.80 1.49
N VAL A 95 12.81 3.84 2.40
CA VAL A 95 14.09 3.23 2.77
C VAL A 95 14.18 1.82 2.21
N ARG A 96 15.41 1.36 1.93
CA ARG A 96 15.65 0.02 1.41
C ARG A 96 16.62 -0.73 2.31
N ILE A 97 16.25 -1.94 2.69
CA ILE A 97 16.97 -2.81 3.61
C ILE A 97 17.30 -4.09 2.87
N LYS A 98 18.58 -4.46 2.79
CA LYS A 98 18.96 -5.76 2.24
C LYS A 98 19.00 -6.80 3.34
N GLY A 99 18.31 -7.91 3.13
CA GLY A 99 18.29 -9.03 4.05
C GLY A 99 19.57 -9.87 4.00
N SER A 100 19.73 -10.75 4.99
CA SER A 100 20.78 -11.77 5.02
C SER A 100 20.66 -12.79 3.88
N ASP A 101 19.49 -12.87 3.26
CA ASP A 101 19.19 -13.60 2.02
C ASP A 101 19.66 -12.88 0.74
N GLY A 102 20.13 -11.64 0.84
CA GLY A 102 20.56 -10.82 -0.28
C GLY A 102 19.42 -10.09 -1.01
N VAL A 103 18.17 -10.26 -0.59
CA VAL A 103 17.01 -9.61 -1.20
C VAL A 103 16.86 -8.18 -0.67
N LEU A 104 16.46 -7.26 -1.55
CA LEU A 104 16.25 -5.86 -1.21
C LEU A 104 14.77 -5.59 -0.89
N TYR A 105 14.51 -5.28 0.37
CA TYR A 105 13.18 -4.98 0.90
C TYR A 105 12.97 -3.47 1.01
N LYS A 106 11.84 -2.98 0.51
CA LYS A 106 11.47 -1.57 0.56
C LYS A 106 10.48 -1.32 1.70
N PHE A 107 10.66 -0.23 2.43
CA PHE A 107 9.75 0.22 3.48
C PHE A 107 9.44 1.70 3.29
N LEU A 108 8.17 2.05 3.45
CA LEU A 108 7.70 3.41 3.55
C LEU A 108 7.73 3.83 5.02
N CYS A 109 8.58 4.78 5.32
CA CYS A 109 8.63 5.48 6.60
C CYS A 109 7.60 6.61 6.57
N LYS A 110 6.52 6.46 7.34
CA LYS A 110 5.48 7.47 7.48
C LYS A 110 5.77 8.35 8.72
N PRO A 111 6.05 9.66 8.53
CA PRO A 111 6.16 10.60 9.64
C PRO A 111 4.78 11.19 10.01
N LYS A 112 4.65 11.59 11.26
CA LYS A 112 3.45 12.20 11.87
C LYS A 112 2.17 11.39 11.68
N ASP A 113 2.27 10.07 11.74
CA ASP A 113 1.14 9.15 11.53
C ASP A 113 1.15 8.04 12.59
N ASP A 114 -0.01 7.71 13.16
CA ASP A 114 -0.17 6.62 14.14
C ASP A 114 -0.62 5.33 13.43
N LEU A 115 0.35 4.46 13.14
CA LEU A 115 0.10 3.23 12.39
C LEU A 115 -0.49 2.09 13.23
N ARG A 116 -0.91 2.32 14.48
CA ARG A 116 -1.51 1.27 15.30
C ARG A 116 -2.82 0.75 14.69
N LYS A 117 -3.64 1.63 14.11
CA LYS A 117 -4.88 1.23 13.41
C LYS A 117 -4.56 0.30 12.24
N ASP A 118 -3.62 0.70 11.38
CA ASP A 118 -3.14 -0.10 10.26
C ASP A 118 -2.54 -1.45 10.71
N SER A 119 -1.76 -1.46 11.80
CA SER A 119 -1.22 -2.69 12.38
C SER A 119 -2.31 -3.64 12.85
N ARG A 120 -3.33 -3.14 13.57
CA ARG A 120 -4.49 -3.96 13.99
C ARG A 120 -5.27 -4.49 12.78
N MET A 121 -5.38 -3.70 11.71
CA MET A 121 -6.01 -4.13 10.47
C MET A 121 -5.26 -5.29 9.81
N MET A 122 -3.92 -5.26 9.81
CA MET A 122 -3.10 -6.36 9.28
C MET A 122 -3.24 -7.64 10.11
N ASP A 123 -3.35 -7.52 11.43
CA ASP A 123 -3.62 -8.67 12.32
C ASP A 123 -5.00 -9.28 12.03
N LEU A 124 -6.03 -8.44 11.84
CA LEU A 124 -7.36 -8.90 11.45
C LEU A 124 -7.33 -9.60 10.08
N ASN A 125 -6.69 -9.01 9.08
CA ASN A 125 -6.56 -9.62 7.75
C ASN A 125 -5.83 -10.97 7.81
N THR A 126 -4.82 -11.08 8.66
CA THR A 126 -4.11 -12.34 8.90
C THR A 126 -5.04 -13.40 9.49
N LEU A 127 -5.90 -13.02 10.45
CA LEU A 127 -6.92 -13.93 10.99
C LEU A 127 -7.93 -14.35 9.90
N ILE A 128 -8.41 -13.40 9.09
CA ILE A 128 -9.35 -13.67 7.99
C ILE A 128 -8.73 -14.67 7.00
N ASN A 129 -7.47 -14.48 6.61
CA ASN A 129 -6.76 -15.43 5.74
C ASN A 129 -6.73 -16.84 6.32
N ARG A 130 -6.51 -16.98 7.64
CA ARG A 130 -6.55 -18.29 8.30
C ARG A 130 -7.94 -18.92 8.22
N LEU A 131 -9.00 -18.13 8.39
CA LEU A 131 -10.38 -18.61 8.27
C LEU A 131 -10.72 -19.02 6.83
N LEU A 132 -10.29 -18.23 5.84
CA LEU A 132 -10.49 -18.53 4.42
C LEU A 132 -9.77 -19.81 3.98
N VAL A 133 -8.61 -20.13 4.56
CA VAL A 133 -7.90 -21.39 4.28
C VAL A 133 -8.62 -22.60 4.90
N LYS A 134 -9.25 -22.42 6.06
CA LYS A 134 -10.02 -23.48 6.74
C LYS A 134 -11.30 -23.84 5.98
N ASP A 135 -12.00 -22.84 5.43
CA ASP A 135 -13.22 -23.06 4.65
C ASP A 135 -12.92 -23.72 3.28
N PRO A 136 -13.50 -24.90 2.97
CA PRO A 136 -13.22 -25.61 1.72
C PRO A 136 -13.59 -24.82 0.46
N ASP A 137 -14.68 -24.05 0.47
CA ASP A 137 -15.14 -23.30 -0.69
C ASP A 137 -14.30 -22.04 -0.96
N ALA A 138 -13.88 -21.35 0.09
CA ALA A 138 -12.93 -20.24 0.02
C ALA A 138 -11.56 -20.74 -0.47
N ARG A 139 -11.07 -21.86 0.07
CA ARG A 139 -9.82 -22.50 -0.36
C ARG A 139 -9.87 -22.92 -1.83
N ARG A 140 -10.96 -23.56 -2.28
CA ARG A 140 -11.17 -23.95 -3.69
C ARG A 140 -11.13 -22.75 -4.64
N ARG A 141 -11.59 -21.58 -4.17
CA ARG A 141 -11.54 -20.31 -4.92
C ARG A 141 -10.25 -19.52 -4.69
N ASN A 142 -9.30 -20.03 -3.89
CA ASN A 142 -8.08 -19.35 -3.49
C ASN A 142 -8.33 -17.92 -2.94
N LEU A 143 -9.38 -17.76 -2.13
CA LEU A 143 -9.71 -16.49 -1.50
C LEU A 143 -8.64 -16.14 -0.46
N HIS A 144 -8.08 -14.93 -0.57
CA HIS A 144 -7.13 -14.40 0.38
C HIS A 144 -7.13 -12.87 0.30
N ILE A 145 -6.60 -12.25 1.35
CA ILE A 145 -6.30 -10.82 1.45
C ILE A 145 -4.79 -10.69 1.44
N ARG A 146 -4.26 -9.87 0.53
CA ARG A 146 -2.85 -9.55 0.54
C ARG A 146 -2.51 -8.69 1.75
N THR A 147 -1.66 -9.21 2.62
CA THR A 147 -1.18 -8.54 3.84
C THR A 147 0.23 -8.01 3.66
N PHE A 148 0.57 -6.94 4.38
CA PHE A 148 1.90 -6.35 4.44
C PHE A 148 2.24 -5.97 5.88
N SER A 149 3.52 -5.87 6.19
CA SER A 149 3.96 -5.52 7.55
C SER A 149 3.75 -4.04 7.84
N VAL A 150 3.25 -3.76 9.04
CA VAL A 150 3.10 -2.42 9.60
C VAL A 150 3.69 -2.42 11.00
N VAL A 151 4.73 -1.61 11.21
CA VAL A 151 5.44 -1.50 12.49
C VAL A 151 5.33 -0.08 13.00
N PRO A 152 4.44 0.19 13.98
CA PRO A 152 4.42 1.45 14.71
C PRO A 152 5.73 1.58 15.51
N LEU A 153 6.47 2.69 15.32
CA LEU A 153 7.70 2.96 16.08
C LEU A 153 7.41 3.82 17.31
N ASN A 154 6.53 4.80 17.17
CA ASN A 154 5.97 5.62 18.25
C ASN A 154 4.59 6.16 17.83
N GLU A 155 4.00 7.06 18.63
CA GLU A 155 2.69 7.67 18.35
C GLU A 155 2.61 8.45 17.03
N ASN A 156 3.76 8.84 16.47
CA ASN A 156 3.84 9.75 15.34
C ASN A 156 4.67 9.19 14.19
N ASN A 157 5.18 7.96 14.25
CA ASN A 157 6.06 7.42 13.22
C ASN A 157 5.88 5.92 13.13
N GLY A 158 5.96 5.41 11.91
CA GLY A 158 5.98 3.98 11.69
C GLY A 158 6.53 3.58 10.33
N LEU A 159 6.71 2.28 10.17
CA LEU A 159 7.14 1.65 8.94
C LEU A 159 5.98 0.87 8.34
N VAL A 160 5.81 1.02 7.02
CA VAL A 160 4.90 0.20 6.22
C VAL A 160 5.73 -0.53 5.18
N GLN A 161 5.60 -1.84 5.10
CA GLN A 161 6.25 -2.63 4.06
C GLN A 161 5.72 -2.22 2.69
N TRP A 162 6.63 -1.95 1.77
CA TRP A 162 6.25 -1.62 0.40
C TRP A 162 5.68 -2.85 -0.31
N VAL A 163 4.55 -2.67 -0.98
CA VAL A 163 3.95 -3.71 -1.80
C VAL A 163 4.44 -3.56 -3.24
N ASN A 164 5.33 -4.44 -3.66
CA ASN A 164 5.90 -4.39 -5.01
C ASN A 164 4.86 -4.67 -6.10
N ASP A 165 5.20 -4.20 -7.31
CA ASP A 165 4.44 -4.42 -8.55
C ASP A 165 3.00 -3.86 -8.54
N THR A 166 2.75 -2.94 -7.61
CA THR A 166 1.46 -2.28 -7.48
C THR A 166 1.45 -0.87 -8.05
N SER A 167 0.29 -0.43 -8.52
CA SER A 167 0.03 0.94 -8.95
C SER A 167 -1.31 1.42 -8.40
N VAL A 168 -1.37 2.68 -7.96
CA VAL A 168 -2.62 3.27 -7.45
C VAL A 168 -3.64 3.42 -8.57
N LEU A 169 -4.91 3.15 -8.27
CA LEU A 169 -6.01 3.19 -9.24
C LEU A 169 -6.11 4.55 -9.94
N ARG A 170 -5.89 5.66 -9.21
CA ARG A 170 -5.90 7.01 -9.77
C ARG A 170 -4.90 7.17 -10.91
N HIS A 171 -3.68 6.68 -10.74
CA HIS A 171 -2.64 6.77 -11.75
C HIS A 171 -3.01 5.93 -12.98
N ILE A 172 -3.46 4.69 -12.76
CA ILE A 172 -3.91 3.80 -13.84
C ILE A 172 -5.04 4.47 -14.65
N LEU A 173 -6.05 5.02 -13.98
CA LEU A 173 -7.18 5.67 -14.66
C LEU A 173 -6.76 6.94 -15.40
N ASN A 174 -5.95 7.80 -14.80
CA ASN A 174 -5.46 9.02 -15.45
C ASN A 174 -4.69 8.68 -16.73
N ASP A 175 -3.82 7.67 -16.69
CA ASP A 175 -3.06 7.23 -17.85
C ASP A 175 -3.97 6.65 -18.94
N LEU A 176 -4.95 5.83 -18.56
CA LEU A 176 -5.91 5.25 -19.51
C LEU A 176 -6.77 6.32 -20.18
N TYR A 177 -7.32 7.26 -19.42
CA TYR A 177 -8.14 8.34 -19.95
C TYR A 177 -7.32 9.23 -20.88
N THR A 178 -6.12 9.65 -20.47
CA THR A 178 -5.22 10.48 -21.28
C THR A 178 -4.89 9.82 -22.62
N ARG A 179 -4.59 8.51 -22.62
CA ARG A 179 -4.24 7.76 -23.85
C ARG A 179 -5.41 7.50 -24.78
N ASN A 180 -6.62 7.25 -24.25
CA ASN A 180 -7.75 6.80 -25.05
C ASN A 180 -8.74 7.90 -25.45
N GLN A 181 -8.81 8.99 -24.67
CA GLN A 181 -9.74 10.10 -24.91
C GLN A 181 -9.00 11.41 -25.23
N GLY A 182 -7.67 11.44 -25.10
CA GLY A 182 -6.85 12.59 -25.46
C GLY A 182 -6.98 13.77 -24.49
N PRO A 183 -6.60 14.99 -24.92
CA PRO A 183 -6.56 16.20 -24.08
C PRO A 183 -7.95 16.73 -23.67
N GLU A 184 -9.05 16.16 -24.16
CA GLU A 184 -10.41 16.50 -23.73
C GLU A 184 -10.76 16.00 -22.32
N VAL A 185 -9.94 15.13 -21.74
CA VAL A 185 -10.12 14.68 -20.36
C VAL A 185 -10.00 15.86 -19.41
N ILE A 186 -11.13 16.22 -18.80
CA ILE A 186 -11.22 17.34 -17.87
C ILE A 186 -10.30 17.09 -16.68
N LYS A 187 -9.35 18.00 -16.46
CA LYS A 187 -8.47 17.97 -15.28
C LYS A 187 -9.29 18.10 -13.99
N THR A 188 -8.77 17.55 -12.89
CA THR A 188 -9.43 17.62 -11.56
C THR A 188 -9.81 19.05 -11.15
N THR A 189 -9.02 20.06 -11.51
CA THR A 189 -9.33 21.48 -11.24
C THR A 189 -10.64 21.94 -11.87
N LYS A 190 -10.87 21.57 -13.13
CA LYS A 190 -12.09 21.94 -13.85
C LYS A 190 -13.30 21.15 -13.36
N ILE A 191 -13.11 19.93 -12.85
CA ILE A 191 -14.18 19.21 -12.13
C ILE A 191 -14.59 19.98 -10.87
N GLN A 192 -13.61 20.48 -10.11
CA GLN A 192 -13.87 21.30 -8.92
C GLN A 192 -14.61 22.61 -9.26
N GLU A 193 -14.24 23.25 -10.37
CA GLU A 193 -14.94 24.44 -10.87
C GLU A 193 -16.40 24.14 -11.25
N ILE A 194 -16.66 23.05 -12.00
CA ILE A 194 -18.02 22.66 -12.37
C ILE A 194 -18.84 22.36 -11.12
N TYR A 195 -18.27 21.66 -10.13
CA TYR A 195 -18.92 21.42 -8.85
C TYR A 195 -19.28 22.73 -8.15
N ASN A 196 -18.29 23.62 -7.96
CA ASN A 196 -18.48 24.89 -7.26
C ASN A 196 -19.48 25.83 -7.97
N THR A 197 -19.53 25.81 -9.30
CA THR A 197 -20.39 26.68 -10.10
C THR A 197 -21.82 26.16 -10.23
N LYS A 198 -22.01 24.85 -10.37
CA LYS A 198 -23.31 24.25 -10.69
C LYS A 198 -24.10 23.71 -9.48
N THR A 199 -23.48 23.57 -8.29
CA THR A 199 -24.15 22.98 -7.10
C THR A 199 -24.17 23.85 -5.83
N ARG A 200 -23.28 24.84 -5.69
CA ARG A 200 -23.28 25.81 -4.56
C ARG A 200 -24.10 27.06 -4.94
N PRO A 201 -24.55 27.93 -4.00
CA PRO A 201 -25.92 28.48 -3.88
C PRO A 201 -26.52 29.26 -5.07
N LYS A 202 -25.78 29.41 -6.18
CA LYS A 202 -26.23 29.96 -7.46
C LYS A 202 -26.46 28.89 -8.54
N GLY A 203 -26.19 27.63 -8.26
CA GLY A 203 -26.33 26.50 -9.18
C GLY A 203 -27.72 25.87 -9.14
N ASN A 204 -28.21 25.43 -10.30
CA ASN A 204 -29.55 24.84 -10.46
C ASN A 204 -29.55 23.31 -10.49
N LEU A 205 -28.38 22.66 -10.41
CA LEU A 205 -28.28 21.21 -10.50
C LEU A 205 -28.10 20.58 -9.12
N THR A 206 -28.80 19.48 -8.89
CA THR A 206 -28.51 18.55 -7.80
C THR A 206 -27.19 17.81 -8.05
N LEU A 207 -26.62 17.19 -7.01
CA LEU A 207 -25.41 16.37 -7.14
C LEU A 207 -25.58 15.20 -8.12
N LEU A 208 -26.78 14.62 -8.17
CA LEU A 208 -27.10 13.51 -9.08
C LEU A 208 -27.10 13.98 -10.54
N GLU A 209 -27.75 15.12 -10.81
CA GLU A 209 -27.79 15.70 -12.16
C GLU A 209 -26.41 16.15 -12.61
N LEU A 210 -25.60 16.75 -11.73
CA LEU A 210 -24.21 17.06 -12.02
C LEU A 210 -23.45 15.79 -12.46
N PHE A 211 -23.61 14.69 -11.72
CA PHE A 211 -22.94 13.43 -12.05
C PHE A 211 -23.40 12.89 -13.42
N GLN A 212 -24.71 12.80 -13.65
CA GLN A 212 -25.29 12.21 -14.86
C GLN A 212 -25.08 13.08 -16.11
N GLN A 213 -25.19 14.41 -15.98
CA GLN A 213 -25.14 15.33 -17.12
C GLN A 213 -23.72 15.79 -17.43
N GLU A 214 -22.85 15.97 -16.42
CA GLU A 214 -21.51 16.51 -16.64
C GLU A 214 -20.41 15.45 -16.55
N LEU A 215 -20.47 14.52 -15.59
CA LEU A 215 -19.36 13.60 -15.34
C LEU A 215 -19.48 12.30 -16.16
N GLN A 216 -20.63 11.64 -16.11
CA GLN A 216 -20.86 10.34 -16.74
C GLN A 216 -20.63 10.33 -18.27
N PRO A 217 -21.04 11.35 -19.05
CA PRO A 217 -20.83 11.35 -20.50
C PRO A 217 -19.35 11.45 -20.88
N ARG A 218 -18.55 12.07 -20.01
CA ARG A 218 -17.12 12.34 -20.22
C ARG A 218 -16.24 11.20 -19.70
N PHE A 219 -16.59 10.61 -18.57
CA PHE A 219 -15.82 9.54 -17.93
C PHE A 219 -16.50 8.17 -18.12
N LYS A 220 -16.44 7.65 -19.36
CA LYS A 220 -16.93 6.30 -19.67
C LYS A 220 -16.07 5.21 -18.99
N PRO A 221 -16.66 4.12 -18.47
CA PRO A 221 -15.90 3.05 -17.82
C PRO A 221 -14.81 2.44 -18.72
N ILE A 222 -13.54 2.60 -18.33
CA ILE A 222 -12.39 2.22 -19.17
C ILE A 222 -11.42 1.23 -18.50
N PHE A 223 -11.63 0.92 -17.22
CA PHE A 223 -10.69 0.11 -16.43
C PHE A 223 -10.44 -1.30 -16.98
N HIS A 224 -11.42 -1.88 -17.69
CA HIS A 224 -11.25 -3.17 -18.37
C HIS A 224 -10.09 -3.17 -19.39
N LYS A 225 -9.75 -2.02 -19.99
CA LYS A 225 -8.62 -1.88 -20.91
C LYS A 225 -7.28 -2.10 -20.22
N TRP A 226 -7.13 -1.69 -18.95
CA TRP A 226 -5.90 -1.93 -18.20
C TRP A 226 -5.61 -3.43 -18.07
N PHE A 227 -6.64 -4.25 -17.80
CA PHE A 227 -6.46 -5.70 -17.76
C PHE A 227 -6.05 -6.27 -19.12
N LEU A 228 -6.61 -5.77 -20.22
CA LEU A 228 -6.26 -6.22 -21.57
C LEU A 228 -4.82 -5.84 -21.96
N GLU A 229 -4.37 -4.63 -21.58
CA GLU A 229 -3.03 -4.12 -21.86
C GLU A 229 -1.95 -4.81 -21.01
N THR A 230 -2.25 -5.05 -19.72
CA THR A 230 -1.33 -5.67 -18.76
C THR A 230 -1.24 -7.19 -18.95
N PHE A 231 -2.36 -7.88 -19.14
CA PHE A 231 -2.44 -9.33 -19.25
C PHE A 231 -2.74 -9.77 -20.68
N LYS A 232 -1.73 -9.70 -21.55
CA LYS A 232 -1.87 -9.94 -23.01
C LYS A 232 -2.33 -11.35 -23.40
N THR A 233 -2.06 -12.35 -22.57
CA THR A 233 -2.46 -13.75 -22.84
C THR A 233 -3.84 -14.02 -22.26
N PRO A 234 -4.79 -14.63 -23.01
CA PRO A 234 -6.16 -14.88 -22.53
C PRO A 234 -6.23 -15.63 -21.19
N ALA A 235 -5.39 -16.66 -21.01
CA ALA A 235 -5.33 -17.41 -19.75
C ALA A 235 -4.91 -16.52 -18.56
N LYS A 236 -3.89 -15.68 -18.74
CA LYS A 236 -3.44 -14.71 -17.71
C LYS A 236 -4.52 -13.66 -17.44
N TRP A 237 -5.19 -13.18 -18.48
CA TRP A 237 -6.28 -12.21 -18.33
C TRP A 237 -7.45 -12.78 -17.52
N VAL A 238 -7.91 -14.00 -17.82
CA VAL A 238 -8.98 -14.65 -17.06
C VAL A 238 -8.56 -14.86 -15.61
N ALA A 239 -7.32 -15.33 -15.37
CA ALA A 239 -6.80 -15.52 -14.03
C ALA A 239 -6.74 -14.20 -13.25
N ALA A 240 -6.22 -13.14 -13.86
CA ALA A 240 -6.11 -11.81 -13.26
C ALA A 240 -7.48 -11.19 -12.97
N ARG A 241 -8.42 -11.29 -13.90
CA ARG A 241 -9.80 -10.86 -13.70
C ARG A 241 -10.47 -11.62 -12.53
N ASN A 242 -10.25 -12.92 -12.44
CA ASN A 242 -10.78 -13.72 -11.33
C ASN A 242 -10.13 -13.31 -10.00
N CYS A 243 -8.82 -13.02 -9.98
CA CYS A 243 -8.14 -12.52 -8.80
C CYS A 243 -8.72 -11.16 -8.36
N TYR A 244 -8.88 -10.24 -9.31
CA TYR A 244 -9.49 -8.94 -9.09
C TYR A 244 -10.88 -9.04 -8.45
N VAL A 245 -11.77 -9.85 -9.03
CA VAL A 245 -13.14 -10.03 -8.53
C VAL A 245 -13.13 -10.58 -7.10
N ARG A 246 -12.31 -11.59 -6.84
CA ARG A 246 -12.20 -12.23 -5.52
C ARG A 246 -11.66 -11.26 -4.48
N ALA A 247 -10.55 -10.60 -4.78
CA ALA A 247 -9.90 -9.66 -3.88
C ALA A 247 -10.80 -8.47 -3.55
N THR A 248 -11.44 -7.89 -4.57
CA THR A 248 -12.38 -6.78 -4.39
C THR A 248 -13.57 -7.21 -3.53
N ALA A 249 -14.16 -8.37 -3.79
CA ALA A 249 -15.29 -8.87 -3.00
C ALA A 249 -14.92 -9.07 -1.52
N ILE A 250 -13.74 -9.63 -1.25
CA ILE A 250 -13.26 -9.80 0.13
C ILE A 250 -13.05 -8.44 0.79
N TRP A 251 -12.31 -7.52 0.14
CA TRP A 251 -12.09 -6.18 0.68
C TRP A 251 -13.37 -5.39 0.88
N SER A 252 -14.37 -5.55 0.01
CA SER A 252 -15.69 -4.92 0.18
C SER A 252 -16.40 -5.45 1.42
N MET A 253 -16.42 -6.77 1.64
CA MET A 253 -17.05 -7.35 2.83
C MET A 253 -16.31 -7.00 4.12
N VAL A 254 -14.98 -7.08 4.11
CA VAL A 254 -14.14 -6.70 5.25
C VAL A 254 -14.28 -5.22 5.56
N GLY A 255 -14.25 -4.37 4.54
CA GLY A 255 -14.45 -2.94 4.69
C GLY A 255 -15.83 -2.60 5.25
N TYR A 256 -16.88 -3.29 4.79
CA TYR A 256 -18.23 -3.11 5.34
C TYR A 256 -18.33 -3.50 6.81
N ILE A 257 -17.78 -4.67 7.19
CA ILE A 257 -17.84 -5.16 8.57
C ILE A 257 -17.05 -4.28 9.55
N VAL A 258 -15.87 -3.81 9.14
CA VAL A 258 -14.99 -2.99 9.98
C VAL A 258 -15.38 -1.51 9.95
N GLY A 259 -16.23 -1.09 9.01
CA GLY A 259 -16.56 0.32 8.81
C GLY A 259 -15.44 1.12 8.16
N LEU A 260 -14.69 0.50 7.25
CA LEU A 260 -13.58 1.14 6.55
C LEU A 260 -14.08 2.23 5.59
N GLY A 261 -13.73 3.49 5.89
CA GLY A 261 -14.03 4.66 5.07
C GLY A 261 -12.88 5.08 4.16
N ASP A 262 -12.96 6.27 3.57
CA ASP A 262 -11.88 6.92 2.79
C ASP A 262 -11.25 6.08 1.67
N ARG A 263 -12.08 5.32 0.93
CA ARG A 263 -11.65 4.47 -0.21
C ARG A 263 -11.55 5.27 -1.51
N HIS A 264 -10.82 6.38 -1.50
CA HIS A 264 -10.52 7.11 -2.73
C HIS A 264 -9.51 6.34 -3.60
N SER A 265 -9.39 6.74 -4.88
CA SER A 265 -8.61 6.00 -5.88
C SER A 265 -7.08 6.03 -5.67
N GLU A 266 -6.57 6.69 -4.64
CA GLU A 266 -5.15 6.61 -4.26
C GLU A 266 -4.90 5.59 -3.14
N ASN A 267 -5.96 5.19 -2.41
CA ASN A 267 -5.89 4.18 -1.34
C ASN A 267 -6.18 2.76 -1.83
N ILE A 268 -6.42 2.59 -3.14
CA ILE A 268 -6.65 1.29 -3.78
C ILE A 268 -5.54 1.07 -4.80
N LEU A 269 -4.75 0.02 -4.58
CA LEU A 269 -3.62 -0.37 -5.40
C LEU A 269 -3.93 -1.66 -6.15
N PHE A 270 -3.44 -1.78 -7.37
CA PHE A 270 -3.58 -2.97 -8.21
C PHE A 270 -2.22 -3.56 -8.57
N ASP A 271 -2.10 -4.88 -8.43
CA ASP A 271 -0.90 -5.62 -8.81
C ASP A 271 -0.90 -5.95 -10.30
N ALA A 272 0.10 -5.46 -11.02
CA ALA A 272 0.24 -5.67 -12.46
C ALA A 272 0.70 -7.10 -12.85
N THR A 273 1.13 -7.91 -11.88
CA THR A 273 1.57 -9.30 -12.11
C THR A 273 0.45 -10.31 -11.91
N THR A 274 -0.49 -10.03 -11.00
CA THR A 274 -1.55 -10.97 -10.59
C THR A 274 -2.96 -10.47 -10.84
N GLY A 275 -3.18 -9.16 -10.94
CA GLY A 275 -4.53 -8.55 -10.99
C GLY A 275 -5.20 -8.43 -9.62
N ASP A 276 -4.49 -8.74 -8.54
CA ASP A 276 -4.95 -8.59 -7.16
C ASP A 276 -5.09 -7.10 -6.79
N CYS A 277 -5.87 -6.80 -5.74
CA CYS A 277 -6.02 -5.45 -5.20
C CYS A 277 -5.65 -5.36 -3.72
N VAL A 278 -5.00 -4.26 -3.35
CA VAL A 278 -4.59 -3.96 -1.98
C VAL A 278 -5.18 -2.64 -1.57
N HIS A 279 -5.85 -2.62 -0.42
CA HIS A 279 -6.28 -1.39 0.21
C HIS A 279 -5.18 -0.94 1.17
N VAL A 280 -4.89 0.35 1.15
CA VAL A 280 -3.93 0.99 2.08
C VAL A 280 -4.60 2.14 2.81
N ASP A 281 -3.89 2.69 3.79
CA ASP A 281 -4.31 3.82 4.62
C ASP A 281 -5.63 3.58 5.34
N PHE A 282 -5.57 3.06 6.57
CA PHE A 282 -6.77 2.68 7.35
C PHE A 282 -7.16 3.76 8.37
N SER A 283 -6.63 4.97 8.21
CA SER A 283 -6.92 6.12 9.06
C SER A 283 -8.29 6.70 8.72
N CYS A 284 -9.32 6.19 9.37
CA CYS A 284 -10.65 6.80 9.45
C CYS A 284 -10.92 7.35 10.84
#